data_AF-A0A318I6J3-F1
#
_entry.id   AF-A0A318I6J3-F1
#
_cell.length_a   1.000
_cell.length_b   1.000
_cell.length_c   1.000
_cell.angle_alpha   90.00
_cell.angle_beta   90.00
_cell.angle_gamma   90.00
#
_symmetry.space_group_name_H-M   'P 1'
#
loop_
_entity.id
_entity.type
_entity.pdbx_description
1 polymer ?
#
loop_
_entity_poly.entity_id
_entity_poly.type
_entity_poly.pdbx_seq_one_letter_code
_entity_poly.pdbx_strand_id
1 'polypeptide(L)'
;MKTSKIGVQVLIVAMSLATAWAIRGQFGHEQGAAWAGAIGGLALVLVSGRKDWYNKMMLVALASAVGWGAGGMISYGKVVGYGFADNFVNAYYGLGMLFVIGGLFGLLGGGLVGLTLDSTKENRVRWGALLSEMTAGGIIGYYFLIEQIGFKMTPPRSEAWAVCLGAGLAMLWYMAREKRNSAIRVAFYAMLGGGIGFSFGNFLHVLGNVWQIPFNMWNVMEYCIGFCGGSGMAYGVYTSKWPKEIPRAAKWENWSALLIVALFIPLIVYRESLTYAHIARRLENLPNIESVASTSTIMVVLVLLAMIITLSLRFKKDQFSQKDVLYTFFTMLIAYTFMSYAVTGIFGGEMHLNHHLYVLNIILIFALLRSGTLQYTYTEMDKIVLKKWLLHLILVLGVLAILAVIAISVHGDLGDRDRFPMN
;
A
#
# COMPACT_ATOMS: atom_id res chain seq x y z
N MET A 1 19.70 -22.12 6.46
CA MET A 1 19.34 -20.71 6.73
C MET A 1 18.07 -20.70 7.58
N LYS A 2 18.11 -20.28 8.85
CA LYS A 2 16.95 -20.28 9.77
C LYS A 2 16.00 -19.11 9.48
N THR A 3 15.38 -19.09 8.30
CA THR A 3 14.39 -18.06 7.91
C THR A 3 12.99 -18.29 8.52
N SER A 4 12.75 -19.39 9.24
CA SER A 4 11.42 -19.75 9.76
C SER A 4 10.93 -18.95 10.97
N LYS A 5 11.68 -17.93 11.44
CA LYS A 5 11.39 -17.26 12.72
C LYS A 5 10.54 -15.98 12.63
N ILE A 6 10.40 -15.38 11.44
CA ILE A 6 9.64 -14.13 11.24
C ILE A 6 8.39 -14.29 10.35
N GLY A 7 8.07 -15.52 9.96
CA GLY A 7 7.03 -15.80 8.97
C GLY A 7 5.64 -15.31 9.39
N VAL A 8 5.28 -15.48 10.66
CA VAL A 8 3.97 -15.05 11.18
C VAL A 8 3.84 -13.53 11.20
N GLN A 9 4.91 -12.82 11.56
CA GLN A 9 4.96 -11.36 11.58
C GLN A 9 4.82 -10.81 10.17
N VAL A 10 5.56 -11.38 9.21
CA VAL A 10 5.45 -11.02 7.79
C VAL A 10 4.03 -11.27 7.29
N LEU A 11 3.45 -12.43 7.62
CA LEU A 11 2.08 -12.78 7.22
C LEU A 11 1.04 -11.80 7.78
N ILE A 12 1.15 -11.41 9.06
CA ILE A 12 0.23 -10.45 9.67
C ILE A 12 0.30 -9.10 8.95
N VAL A 13 1.51 -8.59 8.68
CA VAL A 13 1.67 -7.31 7.95
C VAL A 13 1.15 -7.44 6.51
N ALA A 14 1.45 -8.54 5.84
CA ALA A 14 0.98 -8.84 4.49
C ALA A 14 -0.54 -8.86 4.43
N MET A 15 -1.22 -9.64 5.28
CA MET A 15 -2.68 -9.72 5.32
C MET A 15 -3.34 -8.39 5.71
N SER A 16 -2.72 -7.63 6.62
CA SER A 16 -3.23 -6.33 7.05
C SER A 16 -3.20 -5.33 5.91
N LEU A 17 -2.06 -5.20 5.22
CA LEU A 17 -1.94 -4.31 4.08
C LEU A 17 -2.77 -4.82 2.90
N ALA A 18 -2.82 -6.13 2.63
CA ALA A 18 -3.66 -6.72 1.58
C ALA A 18 -5.15 -6.38 1.77
N THR A 19 -5.66 -6.55 3.00
CA THR A 19 -7.07 -6.25 3.33
C THR A 19 -7.34 -4.76 3.15
N ALA A 20 -6.48 -3.89 3.68
CA ALA A 20 -6.66 -2.45 3.53
C ALA A 20 -6.50 -1.97 2.08
N TRP A 21 -5.61 -2.60 1.29
CA TRP A 21 -5.40 -2.27 -0.11
C TRP A 21 -6.55 -2.74 -1.00
N ALA A 22 -7.12 -3.91 -0.71
CA ALA A 22 -8.34 -4.36 -1.35
C ALA A 22 -9.52 -3.43 -1.04
N ILE A 23 -9.65 -2.99 0.21
CA ILE A 23 -10.63 -1.97 0.61
C ILE A 23 -10.41 -0.65 -0.13
N ARG A 24 -9.16 -0.20 -0.30
CA ARG A 24 -8.80 0.98 -1.11
C ARG A 24 -9.41 0.93 -2.50
N GLY A 25 -9.52 -0.24 -3.14
CA GLY A 25 -10.15 -0.37 -4.45
C GLY A 25 -11.61 0.14 -4.51
N GLN A 26 -12.26 0.34 -3.37
CA GLN A 26 -13.59 0.94 -3.25
C GLN A 26 -13.57 2.47 -3.08
N PHE A 27 -12.41 3.06 -2.79
CA PHE A 27 -12.21 4.48 -2.52
C PHE A 27 -11.30 5.13 -3.57
N GLY A 28 -11.27 6.47 -3.60
CA GLY A 28 -10.38 7.21 -4.50
C GLY A 28 -8.88 6.88 -4.32
N HIS A 29 -8.13 7.04 -5.40
CA HIS A 29 -6.81 6.44 -5.63
C HIS A 29 -5.71 6.81 -4.61
N GLU A 30 -5.63 8.06 -4.16
CA GLU A 30 -4.55 8.59 -3.31
C GLU A 30 -4.85 8.44 -1.82
N GLN A 31 -5.98 8.97 -1.38
CA GLN A 31 -6.43 8.97 0.01
C GLN A 31 -6.71 7.55 0.53
N GLY A 32 -7.23 6.66 -0.33
CA GLY A 32 -7.40 5.25 0.00
C GLY A 32 -6.05 4.54 0.17
N ALA A 33 -5.08 4.80 -0.73
CA ALA A 33 -3.72 4.27 -0.61
C ALA A 33 -3.04 4.75 0.67
N ALA A 34 -3.22 6.03 1.02
CA ALA A 34 -2.64 6.60 2.22
C ALA A 34 -3.16 5.92 3.47
N TRP A 35 -4.48 5.69 3.56
CA TRP A 35 -5.05 5.01 4.72
C TRP A 35 -4.64 3.54 4.80
N ALA A 36 -4.63 2.83 3.66
CA ALA A 36 -4.13 1.46 3.61
C ALA A 36 -2.66 1.36 4.05
N GLY A 37 -1.83 2.28 3.58
CA GLY A 37 -0.44 2.42 4.01
C GLY A 37 -0.32 2.64 5.52
N ALA A 38 -1.13 3.52 6.10
CA ALA A 38 -1.13 3.76 7.55
C ALA A 38 -1.43 2.47 8.35
N ILE A 39 -2.44 1.71 7.94
CA ILE A 39 -2.82 0.44 8.56
C ILE A 39 -1.69 -0.59 8.44
N GLY A 40 -1.05 -0.70 7.27
CA GLY A 40 0.12 -1.56 7.08
C GLY A 40 1.31 -1.18 7.95
N GLY A 41 1.58 0.12 8.10
CA GLY A 41 2.61 0.64 9.00
C GLY A 41 2.33 0.32 10.47
N LEU A 42 1.08 0.45 10.91
CA LEU A 42 0.65 0.07 12.26
C LEU A 42 0.78 -1.44 12.51
N ALA A 43 0.39 -2.27 11.54
CA ALA A 43 0.57 -3.72 11.62
C ALA A 43 2.05 -4.10 11.79
N LEU A 44 2.94 -3.44 11.05
CA LEU A 44 4.38 -3.63 11.14
C LEU A 44 4.93 -3.23 12.52
N VAL A 45 4.47 -2.11 13.07
CA VAL A 45 4.86 -1.71 14.42
C VAL A 45 4.30 -2.71 15.45
N LEU A 46 3.06 -3.15 15.32
CA LEU A 46 2.37 -4.05 16.26
C LEU A 46 3.12 -5.36 16.50
N VAL A 47 3.65 -5.98 15.45
CA VAL A 47 4.33 -7.29 15.54
C VAL A 47 5.85 -7.18 15.67
N SER A 48 6.38 -5.98 15.91
CA SER A 48 7.82 -5.75 16.05
C SER A 48 8.40 -6.15 17.42
N GLY A 49 7.64 -6.10 18.52
CA GLY A 49 8.24 -6.27 19.85
C GLY A 49 9.14 -5.11 20.30
N ARG A 50 9.20 -4.01 19.54
CA ARG A 50 10.07 -2.86 19.78
C ARG A 50 9.32 -1.75 20.51
N LYS A 51 9.56 -1.60 21.82
CA LYS A 51 8.90 -0.57 22.65
C LYS A 51 9.16 0.85 22.16
N ASP A 52 10.34 1.10 21.61
CA ASP A 52 10.70 2.38 21.01
C ASP A 52 9.90 2.68 19.74
N TRP A 53 9.55 1.66 18.95
CA TRP A 53 8.67 1.81 17.77
C TRP A 53 7.21 2.01 18.15
N TYR A 54 6.73 1.39 19.23
CA TYR A 54 5.37 1.64 19.74
C TYR A 54 5.17 3.12 20.05
N ASN A 55 6.20 3.78 20.62
CA ASN A 55 6.17 5.21 20.91
C ASN A 55 6.22 6.12 19.68
N LYS A 56 6.47 5.57 18.49
CA LYS A 56 6.45 6.24 17.19
C LYS A 56 5.36 5.72 16.26
N MET A 57 4.40 4.94 16.77
CA MET A 57 3.44 4.23 15.91
C MET A 57 2.72 5.14 14.92
N MET A 58 2.37 6.37 15.32
CA MET A 58 1.72 7.34 14.43
C MET A 58 2.67 7.99 13.43
N LEU A 59 3.93 8.22 13.79
CA LEU A 59 4.92 8.70 12.82
C LEU A 59 5.21 7.65 11.76
N VAL A 60 5.29 6.37 12.15
CA VAL A 60 5.43 5.27 11.19
C VAL A 60 4.17 5.14 10.34
N ALA A 61 2.98 5.23 10.94
CA ALA A 61 1.72 5.23 10.21
C ALA A 61 1.64 6.39 9.21
N LEU A 62 2.04 7.60 9.60
CA LEU A 62 2.07 8.78 8.74
C LEU A 62 3.07 8.62 7.60
N ALA A 63 4.30 8.20 7.88
CA ALA A 63 5.32 7.99 6.84
C ALA A 63 4.89 6.92 5.84
N SER A 64 4.28 5.84 6.33
CA SER A 64 3.69 4.80 5.49
C SER A 64 2.52 5.36 4.67
N ALA A 65 1.63 6.15 5.27
CA ALA A 65 0.52 6.79 4.59
C ALA A 65 0.96 7.70 3.45
N VAL A 66 1.95 8.57 3.71
CA VAL A 66 2.48 9.48 2.69
C VAL A 66 3.17 8.70 1.58
N GLY A 67 3.99 7.69 1.91
CA GLY A 67 4.76 6.95 0.91
C GLY A 67 3.87 6.10 -0.02
N TRP A 68 2.98 5.29 0.55
CA TRP A 68 2.05 4.49 -0.23
C TRP A 68 0.97 5.36 -0.90
N GLY A 69 0.52 6.42 -0.23
CA GLY A 69 -0.44 7.40 -0.75
C GLY A 69 0.08 8.17 -1.95
N ALA A 70 1.36 8.56 -1.95
CA ALA A 70 2.00 9.23 -3.07
C ALA A 70 1.97 8.38 -4.34
N GLY A 71 2.12 7.05 -4.24
CA GLY A 71 1.94 6.18 -5.41
C GLY A 71 0.51 6.21 -5.99
N GLY A 72 -0.49 6.60 -5.20
CA GLY A 72 -1.88 6.65 -5.61
C GLY A 72 -2.19 7.66 -6.73
N MET A 73 -1.27 8.60 -7.01
CA MET A 73 -1.40 9.52 -8.15
C MET A 73 -1.17 8.83 -9.51
N ILE A 74 -0.55 7.64 -9.50
CA ILE A 74 -0.22 6.90 -10.72
C ILE A 74 -1.50 6.32 -11.32
N SER A 75 -1.84 6.75 -12.52
CA SER A 75 -2.89 6.12 -13.32
C SER A 75 -2.38 4.79 -13.86
N TYR A 76 -3.13 3.69 -13.70
CA TYR A 76 -2.71 2.37 -14.20
C TYR A 76 -3.79 1.56 -14.90
N GLY A 77 -5.05 2.00 -14.90
CA GLY A 77 -6.15 1.23 -15.49
C GLY A 77 -5.94 0.87 -16.97
N LYS A 78 -5.26 1.72 -17.76
CA LYS A 78 -4.88 1.39 -19.14
C LYS A 78 -3.83 0.29 -19.21
N VAL A 79 -2.84 0.33 -18.32
CA VAL A 79 -1.77 -0.69 -18.24
C VAL A 79 -2.31 -2.04 -17.78
N VAL A 80 -3.28 -2.04 -16.85
CA VAL A 80 -4.06 -3.24 -16.47
C VAL A 80 -4.75 -3.85 -17.68
N GLY A 81 -5.25 -3.01 -18.60
CA GLY A 81 -5.85 -3.44 -19.85
C GLY A 81 -4.86 -4.15 -20.78
N TYR A 82 -3.61 -3.71 -20.83
CA TYR A 82 -2.57 -4.32 -21.67
C TYR A 82 -2.25 -5.77 -21.27
N GLY A 83 -2.48 -6.14 -20.01
CA GLY A 83 -2.36 -7.55 -19.58
C GLY A 83 -3.38 -8.50 -20.24
N PHE A 84 -4.45 -7.96 -20.85
CA PHE A 84 -5.44 -8.72 -21.62
C PHE A 84 -5.17 -8.70 -23.13
N ALA A 85 -4.04 -8.15 -23.57
CA ALA A 85 -3.65 -8.22 -24.98
C ALA A 85 -3.47 -9.69 -25.41
N ASP A 86 -3.72 -9.98 -26.67
CA ASP A 86 -3.63 -11.32 -27.27
C ASP A 86 -2.23 -11.67 -27.80
N ASN A 87 -1.31 -10.71 -27.75
CA ASN A 87 0.06 -10.84 -28.23
C ASN A 87 1.08 -10.64 -27.11
N PHE A 88 2.21 -11.33 -27.25
CA PHE A 88 3.25 -11.36 -26.22
C PHE A 88 3.81 -9.98 -25.87
N VAL A 89 4.03 -9.12 -26.88
CA VAL A 89 4.69 -7.83 -26.68
C VAL A 89 3.85 -6.92 -25.78
N ASN A 90 2.56 -6.78 -26.08
CA ASN A 90 1.66 -5.93 -25.30
C ASN A 90 1.34 -6.53 -23.93
N ALA A 91 1.10 -7.84 -23.84
CA ALA A 91 0.86 -8.50 -22.56
C ALA A 91 2.09 -8.42 -21.63
N TYR A 92 3.28 -8.67 -22.16
CA TYR A 92 4.53 -8.55 -21.41
C TYR A 92 4.82 -7.11 -21.00
N TYR A 93 4.56 -6.14 -21.88
CA TYR A 93 4.66 -4.73 -21.55
C TYR A 93 3.69 -4.34 -20.42
N GLY A 94 2.43 -4.77 -20.50
CA GLY A 94 1.43 -4.55 -19.45
C GLY A 94 1.90 -5.08 -18.10
N LEU A 95 2.23 -6.36 -18.03
CA LEU A 95 2.74 -6.98 -16.80
C LEU A 95 4.03 -6.32 -16.30
N GLY A 96 4.97 -5.98 -17.19
CA GLY A 96 6.24 -5.32 -16.86
C GLY A 96 6.04 -3.91 -16.33
N MET A 97 5.14 -3.11 -16.91
CA MET A 97 4.86 -1.77 -16.43
C MET A 97 4.07 -1.78 -15.12
N LEU A 98 3.18 -2.76 -14.90
CA LEU A 98 2.56 -2.96 -13.59
C LEU A 98 3.59 -3.35 -12.52
N PHE A 99 4.64 -4.10 -12.89
CA PHE A 99 5.76 -4.39 -11.98
C PHE A 99 6.46 -3.10 -11.58
N VAL A 100 6.71 -2.21 -12.54
CA VAL A 100 7.31 -0.89 -12.27
C VAL A 100 6.40 -0.05 -11.38
N ILE A 101 5.10 0.08 -11.71
CA ILE A 101 4.15 0.88 -10.95
C ILE A 101 4.01 0.36 -9.52
N GLY A 102 3.79 -0.95 -9.34
CA GLY A 102 3.72 -1.59 -8.03
C GLY A 102 5.04 -1.43 -7.26
N GLY A 103 6.15 -1.45 -7.99
CA GLY A 103 7.47 -1.12 -7.47
C GLY A 103 7.56 0.28 -6.90
N LEU A 104 7.04 1.29 -7.60
CA LEU A 104 7.05 2.68 -7.13
C LEU A 104 6.22 2.88 -5.86
N PHE A 105 5.05 2.24 -5.76
CA PHE A 105 4.27 2.19 -4.51
C PHE A 105 5.10 1.66 -3.35
N GLY A 106 5.71 0.49 -3.53
CA GLY A 106 6.54 -0.15 -2.51
C GLY A 106 7.81 0.63 -2.19
N LEU A 107 8.45 1.24 -3.19
CA LEU A 107 9.67 2.01 -3.03
C LEU A 107 9.44 3.20 -2.09
N LEU A 108 8.45 4.03 -2.38
CA LEU A 108 8.10 5.21 -1.59
C LEU A 108 7.55 4.80 -0.21
N GLY A 109 6.59 3.86 -0.19
CA GLY A 109 5.98 3.36 1.04
C GLY A 109 7.00 2.76 2.01
N GLY A 110 7.76 1.77 1.55
CA GLY A 110 8.81 1.14 2.34
C GLY A 110 9.97 2.06 2.68
N GLY A 111 10.36 2.96 1.76
CA GLY A 111 11.46 3.89 1.97
C GLY A 111 11.20 4.90 3.09
N LEU A 112 10.03 5.55 3.10
CA LEU A 112 9.68 6.50 4.16
C LEU A 112 9.48 5.81 5.51
N VAL A 113 8.93 4.59 5.53
CA VAL A 113 8.89 3.76 6.75
C VAL A 113 10.31 3.46 7.24
N GLY A 114 11.19 3.00 6.35
CA GLY A 114 12.58 2.70 6.68
C GLY A 114 13.32 3.89 7.27
N LEU A 115 13.19 5.07 6.67
CA LEU A 115 13.77 6.33 7.18
C LEU A 115 13.25 6.69 8.58
N THR A 116 11.95 6.49 8.82
CA THR A 116 11.33 6.77 10.13
C THR A 116 11.90 5.86 11.22
N LEU A 117 12.11 4.58 10.90
CA LEU A 117 12.70 3.59 11.80
C LEU A 117 14.22 3.78 11.98
N ASP A 118 14.91 4.40 11.01
CA ASP A 118 16.36 4.63 11.04
C ASP A 118 16.76 5.96 11.71
N SER A 119 15.80 6.84 12.01
CA SER A 119 16.06 8.19 12.55
C SER A 119 16.48 8.15 14.03
N THR A 120 17.76 8.41 14.31
CA THR A 120 18.34 8.43 15.67
C THR A 120 18.55 9.85 16.20
N LYS A 121 19.06 10.00 17.44
CA LYS A 121 19.39 11.34 17.98
C LYS A 121 20.57 11.96 17.26
N GLU A 122 21.57 11.15 16.94
CA GLU A 122 22.85 11.52 16.34
C GLU A 122 22.72 11.72 14.83
N ASN A 123 21.87 10.94 14.18
CA ASN A 123 21.59 11.04 12.75
C ASN A 123 20.07 11.11 12.52
N ARG A 124 19.50 12.31 12.69
CA ARG A 124 18.08 12.58 12.41
C ARG A 124 17.83 12.71 10.92
N VAL A 125 16.71 12.16 10.46
CA VAL A 125 16.22 12.42 9.10
C VAL A 125 15.83 13.89 8.99
N ARG A 126 16.42 14.59 8.01
CA ARG A 126 16.14 16.00 7.73
C ARG A 126 14.92 16.08 6.82
N TRP A 127 13.73 15.88 7.40
CA TRP A 127 12.47 15.76 6.65
C TRP A 127 12.21 16.91 5.67
N GLY A 128 12.51 18.16 6.03
CA GLY A 128 12.37 19.30 5.13
C GLY A 128 13.25 19.16 3.87
N ALA A 129 14.55 18.89 4.05
CA ALA A 129 15.46 18.67 2.94
C ALA A 129 15.07 17.44 2.10
N LEU A 130 14.73 16.32 2.75
CA LEU A 130 14.28 15.11 2.05
C LEU A 130 13.06 15.39 1.18
N LEU A 131 12.02 16.02 1.72
CA LEU A 131 10.80 16.32 0.97
C LEU A 131 11.06 17.33 -0.16
N SER A 132 11.92 18.33 0.05
CA SER A 132 12.34 19.24 -1.01
C SER A 132 13.09 18.51 -2.13
N GLU A 133 14.01 17.60 -1.79
CA GLU A 133 14.74 16.77 -2.76
C GLU A 133 13.80 15.83 -3.52
N MET A 134 12.84 15.20 -2.84
CA MET A 134 11.83 14.35 -3.47
C MET A 134 10.94 15.14 -4.43
N THR A 135 10.49 16.33 -4.04
CA THR A 135 9.70 17.22 -4.91
C THR A 135 10.51 17.65 -6.13
N ALA A 136 11.75 18.11 -5.93
CA ALA A 136 12.64 18.49 -7.03
C ALA A 136 12.92 17.30 -7.97
N GLY A 137 13.21 16.13 -7.40
CA GLY A 137 13.40 14.89 -8.16
C GLY A 137 12.17 14.50 -8.97
N GLY A 138 10.97 14.62 -8.39
CA GLY A 138 9.71 14.36 -9.09
C GLY A 138 9.44 15.32 -10.24
N ILE A 139 9.69 16.63 -10.05
CA ILE A 139 9.58 17.63 -11.11
C ILE A 139 10.57 17.32 -12.24
N ILE A 140 11.85 17.11 -11.91
CA ILE A 140 12.89 16.78 -12.89
C ILE A 140 12.52 15.49 -13.63
N GLY A 141 12.09 14.45 -12.92
CA GLY A 141 11.69 13.17 -13.50
C GLY A 141 10.55 13.31 -14.50
N TYR A 142 9.51 14.09 -14.16
CA TYR A 142 8.39 14.33 -15.06
C TYR A 142 8.79 15.11 -16.31
N TYR A 143 9.41 16.28 -16.15
CA TYR A 143 9.76 17.12 -17.31
C TYR A 143 10.80 16.46 -18.21
N PHE A 144 11.77 15.73 -17.65
CA PHE A 144 12.78 15.04 -18.45
C PHE A 144 12.18 13.85 -19.20
N LEU A 145 11.47 12.94 -18.52
CA LEU A 145 10.99 11.71 -19.15
C LEU A 145 9.77 11.94 -20.03
N ILE A 146 8.85 12.80 -19.60
CA ILE A 146 7.55 12.98 -20.26
C ILE A 146 7.59 14.14 -21.26
N GLU A 147 8.01 15.33 -20.84
CA GLU A 147 7.95 16.52 -21.71
C GLU A 147 9.10 16.54 -22.74
N GLN A 148 10.33 16.19 -22.33
CA GLN A 148 11.48 16.22 -23.25
C GLN A 148 11.63 14.94 -24.08
N ILE A 149 11.58 13.77 -23.44
CA ILE A 149 11.78 12.49 -24.13
C ILE A 149 10.48 11.95 -24.74
N GLY A 150 9.32 12.27 -24.17
CA GLY A 150 8.03 11.74 -24.65
C GLY A 150 7.77 10.28 -24.25
N PHE A 151 8.43 9.76 -23.21
CA PHE A 151 8.28 8.37 -22.78
C PHE A 151 6.97 8.18 -22.00
N LYS A 152 5.86 7.94 -22.72
CA LYS A 152 4.52 7.81 -22.14
C LYS A 152 4.16 6.34 -21.89
N MET A 153 3.96 6.01 -20.62
CA MET A 153 3.60 4.67 -20.14
C MET A 153 2.08 4.43 -20.19
N THR A 154 1.28 5.45 -19.90
CA THR A 154 -0.16 5.36 -19.63
C THR A 154 -1.08 6.26 -20.49
N PRO A 155 -0.74 6.63 -21.74
CA PRO A 155 -1.53 7.61 -22.48
C PRO A 155 -2.97 7.13 -22.74
N PRO A 156 -3.97 8.03 -22.80
CA PRO A 156 -3.90 9.49 -22.60
C PRO A 156 -4.04 9.91 -21.12
N ARG A 157 -3.80 9.00 -20.16
CA ARG A 157 -3.91 9.30 -18.72
C ARG A 157 -2.67 10.04 -18.20
N SER A 158 -2.74 10.43 -16.93
CA SER A 158 -1.66 11.14 -16.23
C SER A 158 -0.41 10.25 -16.10
N GLU A 159 0.75 10.78 -16.51
CA GLU A 159 2.06 10.12 -16.43
C GLU A 159 2.76 10.37 -15.08
N ALA A 160 1.98 10.44 -13.99
CA ALA A 160 2.49 10.74 -12.66
C ALA A 160 3.46 9.66 -12.10
N TRP A 161 3.56 8.50 -12.75
CA TRP A 161 4.62 7.51 -12.45
C TRP A 161 6.02 8.13 -12.57
N ALA A 162 6.23 9.08 -13.49
CA ALA A 162 7.52 9.75 -13.65
C ALA A 162 7.84 10.67 -12.46
N VAL A 163 6.82 11.30 -11.87
CA VAL A 163 6.95 12.07 -10.62
C VAL A 163 7.35 11.13 -9.48
N CYS A 164 6.64 10.01 -9.31
CA CYS A 164 6.95 9.03 -8.27
C CYS A 164 8.35 8.41 -8.45
N LEU A 165 8.76 8.12 -9.69
CA LEU A 165 10.10 7.61 -9.99
C LEU A 165 11.16 8.63 -9.59
N GLY A 166 11.03 9.88 -10.05
CA GLY A 166 11.97 10.96 -9.72
C GLY A 166 12.07 11.20 -8.21
N ALA A 167 10.94 11.24 -7.51
CA ALA A 167 10.90 11.36 -6.06
C ALA A 167 11.54 10.16 -5.35
N GLY A 168 11.29 8.94 -5.83
CA GLY A 168 11.89 7.72 -5.30
C GLY A 168 13.40 7.66 -5.47
N LEU A 169 13.91 8.08 -6.63
CA LEU A 169 15.35 8.16 -6.90
C LEU A 169 16.03 9.21 -6.00
N ALA A 170 15.42 10.39 -5.84
CA ALA A 170 15.93 11.42 -4.93
C ALA A 170 15.93 10.94 -3.46
N MET A 171 14.89 10.22 -3.03
CA MET A 171 14.83 9.61 -1.71
C MET A 171 15.95 8.57 -1.52
N LEU A 172 16.18 7.70 -2.49
CA LEU A 172 17.29 6.72 -2.44
C LEU A 172 18.65 7.41 -2.41
N TRP A 173 18.81 8.49 -3.19
CA TRP A 173 20.03 9.30 -3.18
C TRP A 173 20.29 9.94 -1.83
N TYR A 174 19.25 10.52 -1.19
CA TYR A 174 19.33 11.03 0.18
C TYR A 174 19.78 9.94 1.16
N MET A 175 19.14 8.77 1.12
CA MET A 175 19.50 7.64 1.99
C MET A 175 20.95 7.20 1.78
N ALA A 176 21.42 7.16 0.53
CA ALA A 176 22.78 6.75 0.19
C ALA A 176 23.82 7.75 0.73
N ARG A 177 23.58 9.06 0.57
CA ARG A 177 24.45 10.11 1.12
C ARG A 177 24.53 10.07 2.64
N GLU A 178 23.41 9.77 3.30
CA GLU A 178 23.31 9.65 4.76
C GLU A 178 23.66 8.24 5.29
N LYS A 179 24.11 7.32 4.42
CA LYS A 179 24.52 5.94 4.74
C LYS A 179 23.44 5.09 5.42
N ARG A 180 22.17 5.32 5.09
CA ARG A 180 20.99 4.68 5.69
C ARG A 180 20.65 3.35 5.02
N ASN A 181 21.56 2.38 5.11
CA ASN A 181 21.47 1.12 4.36
C ASN A 181 20.24 0.27 4.72
N SER A 182 19.80 0.29 5.98
CA SER A 182 18.60 -0.44 6.42
C SER A 182 17.35 0.14 5.77
N ALA A 183 17.21 1.46 5.70
CA ALA A 183 16.11 2.12 5.01
C ALA A 183 16.09 1.77 3.51
N ILE A 184 17.26 1.76 2.87
CA ILE A 184 17.42 1.34 1.46
C ILE A 184 16.97 -0.13 1.27
N ARG A 185 17.34 -1.04 2.18
CA ARG A 185 16.84 -2.43 2.16
C ARG A 185 15.32 -2.50 2.21
N VAL A 186 14.69 -1.77 3.12
CA VAL A 186 13.21 -1.76 3.22
C VAL A 186 12.60 -1.25 1.91
N ALA A 187 13.12 -0.14 1.36
CA ALA A 187 12.63 0.44 0.11
C ALA A 187 12.69 -0.57 -1.04
N PHE A 188 13.82 -1.26 -1.23
CA PHE A 188 13.97 -2.23 -2.32
C PHE A 188 13.13 -3.50 -2.13
N TYR A 189 13.04 -4.06 -0.92
CA TYR A 189 12.18 -5.24 -0.70
C TYR A 189 10.69 -4.91 -0.83
N ALA A 190 10.25 -3.74 -0.36
CA ALA A 190 8.90 -3.27 -0.59
C ALA A 190 8.63 -3.01 -2.07
N MET A 191 9.58 -2.41 -2.82
CA MET A 191 9.51 -2.24 -4.28
C MET A 191 9.35 -3.59 -4.99
N LEU A 192 10.20 -4.57 -4.67
CA LEU A 192 10.10 -5.91 -5.26
C LEU A 192 8.75 -6.56 -4.96
N GLY A 193 8.31 -6.49 -3.69
CA GLY A 193 7.04 -7.03 -3.25
C GLY A 193 5.84 -6.38 -3.95
N GLY A 194 5.78 -5.04 -3.97
CA GLY A 194 4.69 -4.30 -4.61
C GLY A 194 4.64 -4.55 -6.12
N GLY A 195 5.81 -4.59 -6.78
CA GLY A 195 5.89 -4.90 -8.21
C GLY A 195 5.42 -6.31 -8.54
N ILE A 196 5.93 -7.33 -7.85
CA ILE A 196 5.47 -8.72 -8.03
C ILE A 196 3.96 -8.83 -7.77
N GLY A 197 3.49 -8.20 -6.69
CA GLY A 197 2.07 -8.23 -6.32
C GLY A 197 1.16 -7.65 -7.39
N PHE A 198 1.57 -6.55 -8.03
CA PHE A 198 0.76 -5.93 -9.07
C PHE A 198 0.72 -6.77 -10.35
N SER A 199 1.87 -7.16 -10.88
CA SER A 199 1.90 -7.95 -12.12
C SER A 199 1.24 -9.31 -11.95
N PHE A 200 1.55 -10.02 -10.86
CA PHE A 200 0.91 -11.30 -10.58
C PHE A 200 -0.58 -11.14 -10.31
N GLY A 201 -0.99 -10.09 -9.58
CA GLY A 201 -2.38 -9.76 -9.38
C GLY A 201 -3.13 -9.50 -10.69
N ASN A 202 -2.51 -8.80 -11.65
CA ASN A 202 -3.11 -8.58 -12.96
C ASN A 202 -3.18 -9.85 -13.80
N PHE A 203 -2.18 -10.73 -13.72
CA PHE A 203 -2.26 -12.05 -14.33
C PHE A 203 -3.46 -12.86 -13.79
N LEU A 204 -3.67 -12.89 -12.46
CA LEU A 204 -4.86 -13.51 -11.87
C LEU A 204 -6.15 -12.81 -12.28
N HIS A 205 -6.10 -11.48 -12.44
CA HIS A 205 -7.21 -10.69 -12.93
C HIS A 205 -7.61 -11.11 -14.35
N VAL A 206 -6.64 -11.34 -15.23
CA VAL A 206 -6.88 -11.86 -16.59
C VAL A 206 -7.50 -13.24 -16.51
N LEU A 207 -6.85 -14.21 -15.86
CA LEU A 207 -7.35 -15.58 -15.76
C LEU A 207 -8.76 -15.66 -15.17
N GLY A 208 -9.03 -14.92 -14.09
CA GLY A 208 -10.32 -14.93 -13.42
C GLY A 208 -11.46 -14.41 -14.30
N ASN A 209 -11.21 -13.39 -15.13
CA ASN A 209 -12.20 -12.91 -16.10
C ASN A 209 -12.38 -13.88 -17.26
N VAL A 210 -11.30 -14.48 -17.76
CA VAL A 210 -11.39 -15.45 -18.86
C VAL A 210 -12.19 -16.68 -18.43
N TRP A 211 -11.98 -17.15 -17.20
CA TRP A 211 -12.74 -18.24 -16.61
C TRP A 211 -14.11 -17.83 -16.07
N GLN A 212 -14.53 -16.56 -16.26
CA GLN A 212 -15.82 -16.03 -15.82
C GLN A 212 -16.14 -16.33 -14.35
N ILE A 213 -15.11 -16.29 -13.50
CA ILE A 213 -15.29 -16.50 -12.06
C ILE A 213 -16.14 -15.33 -11.53
N PRO A 214 -17.29 -15.57 -10.86
CA PRO A 214 -18.20 -14.53 -10.39
C PRO A 214 -17.66 -13.86 -9.12
N PHE A 215 -16.47 -13.29 -9.21
CA PHE A 215 -15.76 -12.62 -8.12
C PHE A 215 -15.11 -11.33 -8.63
N ASN A 216 -14.94 -10.35 -7.74
CA ASN A 216 -14.31 -9.09 -8.11
C ASN A 216 -12.79 -9.29 -8.31
N MET A 217 -12.39 -9.57 -9.54
CA MET A 217 -10.99 -9.85 -9.89
C MET A 217 -10.09 -8.62 -9.87
N TRP A 218 -10.65 -7.42 -10.01
CA TRP A 218 -9.93 -6.18 -9.72
C TRP A 218 -9.50 -6.14 -8.24
N ASN A 219 -10.39 -6.56 -7.34
CA ASN A 219 -10.10 -6.61 -5.92
C ASN A 219 -9.04 -7.66 -5.57
N VAL A 220 -9.01 -8.79 -6.28
CA VAL A 220 -7.93 -9.80 -6.17
C VAL A 220 -6.58 -9.19 -6.54
N MET A 221 -6.52 -8.43 -7.63
CA MET A 221 -5.30 -7.73 -8.04
C MET A 221 -4.84 -6.73 -6.97
N GLU A 222 -5.74 -5.87 -6.46
CA GLU A 222 -5.42 -4.93 -5.38
C GLU A 222 -4.96 -5.65 -4.11
N TYR A 223 -5.59 -6.78 -3.76
CA TYR A 223 -5.19 -7.61 -2.64
C TYR A 223 -3.75 -8.14 -2.81
N CYS A 224 -3.37 -8.60 -4.01
CA CYS A 224 -2.02 -9.07 -4.32
C CYS A 224 -0.97 -7.96 -4.15
N ILE A 225 -1.27 -6.72 -4.54
CA ILE A 225 -0.37 -5.56 -4.33
C ILE A 225 -0.10 -5.38 -2.84
N GLY A 226 -1.16 -5.30 -2.02
CA GLY A 226 -1.01 -5.10 -0.58
C GLY A 226 -0.34 -6.29 0.11
N PHE A 227 -0.64 -7.52 -0.30
CA PHE A 227 -0.05 -8.73 0.29
C PHE A 227 1.45 -8.83 0.02
N CYS A 228 1.86 -8.74 -1.23
CA CYS A 228 3.27 -8.86 -1.61
C CYS A 228 4.06 -7.61 -1.20
N GLY A 229 3.47 -6.42 -1.33
CA GLY A 229 4.07 -5.16 -0.87
C GLY A 229 4.29 -5.15 0.65
N GLY A 230 3.30 -5.58 1.42
CA GLY A 230 3.38 -5.70 2.88
C GLY A 230 4.40 -6.77 3.30
N SER A 231 4.43 -7.90 2.59
CA SER A 231 5.43 -8.95 2.78
C SER A 231 6.85 -8.42 2.56
N GLY A 232 7.08 -7.70 1.45
CA GLY A 232 8.36 -7.10 1.12
C GLY A 232 8.80 -6.06 2.15
N MET A 233 7.90 -5.17 2.56
CA MET A 233 8.16 -4.16 3.59
C MET A 233 8.51 -4.82 4.93
N ALA A 234 7.71 -5.78 5.41
CA ALA A 234 7.95 -6.48 6.67
C ALA A 234 9.25 -7.30 6.64
N TYR A 235 9.50 -8.03 5.55
CA TYR A 235 10.74 -8.78 5.37
C TYR A 235 11.96 -7.85 5.36
N GLY A 236 11.88 -6.73 4.63
CA GLY A 236 12.91 -5.70 4.60
C GLY A 236 13.19 -5.14 5.99
N VAL A 237 12.16 -4.87 6.79
CA VAL A 237 12.33 -4.38 8.17
C VAL A 237 12.92 -5.45 9.08
N TYR A 238 12.32 -6.63 9.17
CA TYR A 238 12.71 -7.63 10.18
C TYR A 238 14.00 -8.39 9.87
N THR A 239 14.54 -8.20 8.67
CA THR A 239 15.86 -8.74 8.29
C THR A 239 16.96 -7.69 8.22
N SER A 240 16.65 -6.43 8.55
CA SER A 240 17.63 -5.35 8.60
C SER A 240 18.02 -5.03 10.03
N LYS A 241 19.22 -4.49 10.21
CA LYS A 241 19.68 -4.00 11.49
C LYS A 241 19.08 -2.64 11.80
N TRP A 242 18.69 -2.44 13.06
CA TRP A 242 18.13 -1.19 13.53
C TRP A 242 18.90 -0.67 14.73
N PRO A 243 19.01 0.66 14.91
CA PRO A 243 19.57 1.27 16.10
C PRO A 243 18.86 0.74 17.37
N LYS A 244 19.59 0.56 18.49
CA LYS A 244 19.00 0.04 19.75
C LYS A 244 18.19 1.09 20.51
N GLU A 245 18.61 2.35 20.46
CA GLU A 245 17.94 3.46 21.11
C GLU A 245 17.52 4.51 20.09
N ILE A 246 16.21 4.56 19.84
CA ILE A 246 15.61 5.54 18.96
C ILE A 246 15.00 6.65 19.84
N PRO A 247 15.23 7.95 19.54
CA PRO A 247 14.63 9.04 20.28
C PRO A 247 13.11 8.91 20.30
N ARG A 248 12.51 9.06 21.48
CA ARG A 248 11.06 9.14 21.62
C ARG A 248 10.54 10.33 20.82
N ALA A 249 9.42 10.12 20.12
CA ALA A 249 8.70 11.20 19.48
C ALA A 249 8.16 12.17 20.54
N ALA A 250 8.28 13.48 20.29
CA ALA A 250 7.66 14.47 21.14
C ALA A 250 6.13 14.30 21.13
N LYS A 251 5.46 14.74 22.20
CA LYS A 251 3.99 14.64 22.30
C LYS A 251 3.31 15.28 21.10
N TRP A 252 3.75 16.48 20.71
CA TRP A 252 3.18 17.20 19.57
C TRP A 252 3.37 16.44 18.25
N GLU A 253 4.52 15.79 18.02
CA GLU A 253 4.78 15.00 16.80
C GLU A 253 3.77 13.85 16.65
N ASN A 254 3.54 13.10 17.73
CA ASN A 254 2.57 12.00 17.74
C ASN A 254 1.13 12.50 17.60
N TRP A 255 0.78 13.62 18.23
CA TRP A 255 -0.55 14.22 18.09
C TRP A 255 -0.81 14.78 16.69
N SER A 256 0.17 15.47 16.09
CA SER A 256 0.08 15.94 14.71
C SER A 256 -0.06 14.77 13.74
N ALA A 257 0.71 13.69 13.92
CA ALA A 257 0.59 12.50 13.10
C ALA A 257 -0.76 11.79 13.29
N LEU A 258 -1.29 11.73 14.52
CA LEU A 258 -2.63 11.23 14.78
C LEU A 258 -3.70 12.05 14.05
N LEU A 259 -3.64 13.38 14.12
CA LEU A 259 -4.59 14.25 13.44
C LEU A 259 -4.54 14.05 11.91
N ILE A 260 -3.36 13.94 11.32
CA ILE A 260 -3.26 13.70 9.87
C ILE A 260 -3.83 12.33 9.49
N VAL A 261 -3.42 11.28 10.20
CA VAL A 261 -3.73 9.89 9.84
C VAL A 261 -5.15 9.48 10.20
N ALA A 262 -5.66 9.90 11.35
CA ALA A 262 -6.96 9.47 11.87
C ALA A 262 -8.08 10.50 11.66
N LEU A 263 -7.77 11.73 11.24
CA LEU A 263 -8.78 12.75 10.95
C LEU A 263 -8.70 13.24 9.50
N PHE A 264 -7.57 13.82 9.05
CA PHE A 264 -7.50 14.43 7.72
C PHE A 264 -7.64 13.44 6.58
N ILE A 265 -6.88 12.34 6.58
CA ILE A 265 -6.97 11.31 5.52
C ILE A 265 -8.40 10.73 5.45
N PRO A 266 -9.00 10.25 6.55
CA PRO A 266 -10.39 9.79 6.55
C PRO A 266 -11.41 10.84 6.11
N LEU A 267 -11.21 12.11 6.46
CA LEU A 267 -12.10 13.20 6.05
C LEU A 267 -12.05 13.43 4.53
N ILE A 268 -10.87 13.32 3.92
CA ILE A 268 -10.72 13.38 2.46
C ILE A 268 -11.43 12.18 1.82
N VAL A 269 -11.24 10.96 2.35
CA VAL A 269 -11.98 9.76 1.88
C VAL A 269 -13.48 9.98 1.98
N TYR A 270 -13.94 10.57 3.09
CA TYR A 270 -15.35 10.88 3.27
C TYR A 270 -15.87 11.85 2.20
N ARG A 271 -15.17 12.98 2.01
CA ARG A 271 -15.55 14.01 1.04
C ARG A 271 -15.64 13.45 -0.39
N GLU A 272 -14.63 12.71 -0.80
CA GLU A 272 -14.44 12.25 -2.18
C GLU A 272 -15.20 10.95 -2.51
N SER A 273 -15.79 10.26 -1.53
CA SER A 273 -16.41 8.95 -1.80
C SER A 273 -17.64 8.61 -0.97
N LEU A 274 -17.87 9.25 0.18
CA LEU A 274 -18.90 8.86 1.15
C LEU A 274 -19.90 9.98 1.47
N THR A 275 -19.85 11.09 0.72
CA THR A 275 -20.88 12.14 0.79
C THR A 275 -22.16 11.67 0.11
N TYR A 276 -23.30 12.20 0.55
CA TYR A 276 -24.62 11.86 0.02
C TYR A 276 -24.65 11.81 -1.51
N ALA A 277 -24.15 12.84 -2.19
CA ALA A 277 -24.15 12.92 -3.65
C ALA A 277 -23.34 11.80 -4.33
N HIS A 278 -22.21 11.42 -3.74
CA HIS A 278 -21.37 10.34 -4.28
C HIS A 278 -22.03 8.97 -4.08
N ILE A 279 -22.59 8.71 -2.89
CA ILE A 279 -23.29 7.45 -2.59
C ILE A 279 -24.55 7.34 -3.44
N ALA A 280 -25.36 8.39 -3.53
CA ALA A 280 -26.56 8.42 -4.34
C ALA A 280 -26.27 8.13 -5.82
N ARG A 281 -25.18 8.69 -6.37
CA ARG A 281 -24.74 8.40 -7.75
C ARG A 281 -24.24 6.97 -7.89
N ARG A 282 -23.46 6.47 -6.93
CA ARG A 282 -22.86 5.14 -7.00
C ARG A 282 -23.90 4.02 -6.88
N LEU A 283 -24.95 4.25 -6.12
CA LEU A 283 -25.98 3.27 -5.81
C LEU A 283 -27.32 3.60 -6.51
N GLU A 284 -27.28 4.34 -7.63
CA GLU A 284 -28.48 4.85 -8.33
C GLU A 284 -29.51 3.76 -8.69
N ASN A 285 -29.06 2.51 -8.84
CA ASN A 285 -29.89 1.36 -9.18
C ASN A 285 -30.61 0.74 -7.96
N LEU A 286 -30.30 1.16 -6.73
CA LEU A 286 -30.93 0.62 -5.54
C LEU A 286 -32.28 1.30 -5.24
N PRO A 287 -33.27 0.54 -4.72
CA PRO A 287 -34.51 1.13 -4.24
C PRO A 287 -34.24 2.02 -3.02
N ASN A 288 -35.07 3.05 -2.83
CA ASN A 288 -34.99 3.98 -1.68
C ASN A 288 -33.63 4.70 -1.54
N ILE A 289 -33.03 5.09 -2.67
CA ILE A 289 -31.69 5.67 -2.74
C ILE A 289 -31.45 6.83 -1.77
N GLU A 290 -32.44 7.71 -1.57
CA GLU A 290 -32.31 8.85 -0.66
C GLU A 290 -32.09 8.40 0.79
N SER A 291 -32.86 7.41 1.23
CA SER A 291 -32.75 6.84 2.58
C SER A 291 -31.43 6.09 2.76
N VAL A 292 -31.05 5.26 1.76
CA VAL A 292 -29.79 4.50 1.79
C VAL A 292 -28.59 5.44 1.81
N ALA A 293 -28.57 6.46 0.94
CA ALA A 293 -27.47 7.42 0.87
C ALA A 293 -27.37 8.27 2.14
N SER A 294 -28.50 8.75 2.68
CA SER A 294 -28.54 9.51 3.93
C SER A 294 -28.04 8.67 5.11
N THR A 295 -28.58 7.47 5.28
CA THR A 295 -28.20 6.55 6.36
C THR A 295 -26.71 6.18 6.28
N SER A 296 -26.23 5.83 5.09
CA SER A 296 -24.82 5.49 4.87
C SER A 296 -23.90 6.64 5.24
N THR A 297 -24.25 7.86 4.80
CA THR A 297 -23.47 9.07 5.06
C THR A 297 -23.40 9.37 6.57
N ILE A 298 -24.55 9.36 7.26
CA ILE A 298 -24.62 9.62 8.71
C ILE A 298 -23.83 8.57 9.49
N MET A 299 -24.02 7.29 9.16
CA MET A 299 -23.34 6.19 9.85
C MET A 299 -21.83 6.26 9.68
N VAL A 300 -21.34 6.63 8.50
CA VAL A 300 -19.91 6.88 8.28
C VAL A 300 -19.39 8.00 9.18
N VAL A 301 -20.10 9.14 9.25
CA VAL A 301 -19.71 10.25 10.14
C VAL A 301 -19.65 9.79 11.60
N LEU A 302 -20.65 9.04 12.07
CA LEU A 302 -20.67 8.52 13.44
C LEU A 302 -19.49 7.57 13.71
N VAL A 303 -19.15 6.69 12.76
CA VAL A 303 -18.00 5.78 12.90
C VAL A 303 -16.68 6.55 12.88
N LEU A 304 -16.53 7.57 12.03
CA LEU A 304 -15.33 8.42 12.01
C LEU A 304 -15.17 9.21 13.32
N LEU A 305 -16.27 9.76 13.86
CA LEU A 305 -16.27 10.43 15.16
C LEU A 305 -15.92 9.48 16.30
N ALA A 306 -16.52 8.29 16.33
CA ALA A 306 -16.20 7.26 17.32
C ALA A 306 -14.73 6.84 17.26
N MET A 307 -14.18 6.67 16.05
CA MET A 307 -12.76 6.38 15.82
C MET A 307 -11.87 7.49 16.39
N ILE A 308 -12.06 8.75 15.99
CA ILE A 308 -11.17 9.84 16.43
C ILE A 308 -11.26 10.09 17.94
N ILE A 309 -12.46 9.99 18.53
CA ILE A 309 -12.65 10.13 19.99
C ILE A 309 -11.91 9.00 20.70
N THR A 310 -12.11 7.75 20.28
CA THR A 310 -11.48 6.58 20.90
C THR A 310 -9.96 6.66 20.86
N LEU A 311 -9.40 7.05 19.72
CA LEU A 311 -7.96 7.20 19.56
C LEU A 311 -7.42 8.38 20.39
N SER A 312 -8.08 9.54 20.34
CA SER A 312 -7.65 10.73 21.10
C SER A 312 -7.63 10.50 22.61
N LEU A 313 -8.60 9.77 23.14
CA LEU A 313 -8.64 9.42 24.57
C LEU A 313 -7.44 8.57 25.00
N ARG A 314 -6.98 7.65 24.15
CA ARG A 314 -5.81 6.80 24.44
C ARG A 314 -4.47 7.52 24.27
N PHE A 315 -4.42 8.55 23.44
CA PHE A 315 -3.20 9.33 23.17
C PHE A 315 -2.84 10.35 24.26
N LYS A 316 -3.61 10.39 25.37
CA LYS A 316 -3.23 11.14 26.58
C LYS A 316 -2.04 10.52 27.33
N LYS A 317 -1.67 9.28 27.02
CA LYS A 317 -0.56 8.56 27.66
C LYS A 317 0.80 9.08 27.22
N ASP A 318 1.78 8.91 28.11
CA ASP A 318 3.18 9.19 27.80
C ASP A 318 3.84 8.06 27.01
N GLN A 319 3.66 6.81 27.43
CA GLN A 319 4.25 5.65 26.76
C GLN A 319 3.17 4.75 26.20
N PHE A 320 3.43 4.24 24.99
CA PHE A 320 2.56 3.30 24.31
C PHE A 320 3.08 1.87 24.44
N SER A 321 2.18 0.97 24.79
CA SER A 321 2.43 -0.47 24.83
C SER A 321 1.99 -1.14 23.53
N GLN A 322 2.37 -2.40 23.34
CA GLN A 322 1.88 -3.21 22.22
C GLN A 322 0.34 -3.27 22.19
N LYS A 323 -0.31 -3.27 23.36
CA LYS A 323 -1.77 -3.22 23.46
C LYS A 323 -2.33 -1.93 22.87
N ASP A 324 -1.68 -0.79 23.11
CA ASP A 324 -2.13 0.49 22.56
C ASP A 324 -2.01 0.49 21.03
N VAL A 325 -0.91 -0.05 20.47
CA VAL A 325 -0.76 -0.24 19.02
C VAL A 325 -1.86 -1.16 18.48
N LEU A 326 -2.17 -2.27 19.18
CA LEU A 326 -3.21 -3.22 18.80
C LEU A 326 -4.57 -2.54 18.71
N TYR A 327 -4.93 -1.75 19.72
CA TYR A 327 -6.18 -0.98 19.72
C TYR A 327 -6.19 0.01 18.56
N THR A 328 -5.14 0.80 18.36
CA THR A 328 -5.08 1.77 17.26
C THR A 328 -5.20 1.09 15.89
N PHE A 329 -4.50 -0.01 15.69
CA PHE A 329 -4.56 -0.82 14.47
C PHE A 329 -5.99 -1.33 14.17
N PHE A 330 -6.62 -2.02 15.13
CA PHE A 330 -7.97 -2.57 14.90
C PHE A 330 -9.03 -1.49 14.80
N THR A 331 -8.94 -0.40 15.57
CA THR A 331 -9.89 0.72 15.43
C THR A 331 -9.85 1.32 14.02
N MET A 332 -8.66 1.53 13.45
CA MET A 332 -8.53 2.05 12.09
C MET A 332 -8.97 1.02 11.04
N LEU A 333 -8.57 -0.25 11.16
CA LEU A 333 -8.92 -1.29 10.19
C LEU A 333 -10.42 -1.59 10.18
N ILE A 334 -11.06 -1.66 11.34
CA ILE A 334 -12.51 -1.87 11.45
C ILE A 334 -13.28 -0.68 10.89
N ALA A 335 -12.88 0.55 11.21
CA ALA A 335 -13.50 1.74 10.63
C ALA A 335 -13.38 1.71 9.10
N TYR A 336 -12.18 1.44 8.57
CA TYR A 336 -11.96 1.40 7.13
C TYR A 336 -12.78 0.32 6.41
N THR A 337 -12.89 -0.85 7.03
CA THR A 337 -13.74 -1.95 6.55
C THR A 337 -15.22 -1.56 6.57
N PHE A 338 -15.68 -0.91 7.64
CA PHE A 338 -17.06 -0.41 7.74
C PHE A 338 -17.38 0.59 6.63
N MET A 339 -16.47 1.52 6.34
CA MET A 339 -16.65 2.46 5.23
C MET A 339 -16.77 1.76 3.89
N SER A 340 -16.08 0.63 3.69
CA SER A 340 -16.20 -0.18 2.48
C SER A 340 -17.64 -0.72 2.34
N TYR A 341 -18.17 -1.29 3.42
CA TYR A 341 -19.56 -1.75 3.44
C TYR A 341 -20.58 -0.62 3.19
N ALA A 342 -20.34 0.55 3.78
CA ALA A 342 -21.21 1.71 3.60
C ALA A 342 -21.21 2.20 2.14
N VAL A 343 -20.04 2.32 1.51
CA VAL A 343 -19.94 2.81 0.12
C VAL A 343 -20.53 1.84 -0.90
N THR A 344 -20.55 0.54 -0.59
CA THR A 344 -21.12 -0.48 -1.47
C THR A 344 -22.59 -0.79 -1.18
N GLY A 345 -23.22 -0.09 -0.24
CA GLY A 345 -24.67 -0.16 -0.07
C GLY A 345 -25.18 -1.22 0.92
N ILE A 346 -24.43 -1.53 1.99
CA ILE A 346 -24.92 -2.44 3.04
C ILE A 346 -26.31 -2.06 3.58
N PHE A 347 -26.62 -0.76 3.67
CA PHE A 347 -27.91 -0.24 4.13
C PHE A 347 -29.04 -0.39 3.09
N GLY A 348 -28.70 -0.68 1.85
CA GLY A 348 -29.63 -1.07 0.78
C GLY A 348 -29.75 -2.59 0.62
N GLY A 349 -29.10 -3.39 1.46
CA GLY A 349 -29.12 -4.86 1.39
C GLY A 349 -28.02 -5.47 0.52
N GLU A 350 -27.12 -4.67 -0.06
CA GLU A 350 -26.02 -5.17 -0.89
C GLU A 350 -24.86 -5.72 -0.03
N MET A 351 -24.51 -7.00 -0.26
CA MET A 351 -23.36 -7.63 0.38
C MET A 351 -22.54 -8.41 -0.66
N HIS A 352 -21.39 -7.86 -1.02
CA HIS A 352 -20.45 -8.54 -1.91
C HIS A 352 -19.53 -9.51 -1.17
N LEU A 353 -19.19 -10.63 -1.82
CA LEU A 353 -18.38 -11.71 -1.22
C LEU A 353 -17.01 -11.25 -0.71
N ASN A 354 -16.38 -10.29 -1.40
CA ASN A 354 -15.09 -9.72 -0.98
C ASN A 354 -15.15 -9.08 0.41
N HIS A 355 -16.29 -8.50 0.82
CA HIS A 355 -16.40 -7.92 2.15
C HIS A 355 -16.37 -8.96 3.26
N HIS A 356 -17.01 -10.12 3.05
CA HIS A 356 -16.93 -11.24 3.99
C HIS A 356 -15.49 -11.74 4.14
N LEU A 357 -14.70 -11.72 3.05
CA LEU A 357 -13.28 -12.06 3.11
C LEU A 357 -12.46 -11.02 3.88
N TYR A 358 -12.83 -9.73 3.85
CA TYR A 358 -12.17 -8.73 4.70
C TYR A 358 -12.39 -9.04 6.19
N VAL A 359 -13.63 -9.37 6.57
CA VAL A 359 -13.96 -9.76 7.95
C VAL A 359 -13.22 -11.04 8.36
N LEU A 360 -13.19 -12.04 7.48
CA LEU A 360 -12.43 -13.27 7.70
C LEU A 360 -10.94 -12.97 7.92
N ASN A 361 -10.33 -12.11 7.11
CA ASN A 361 -8.94 -11.71 7.28
C ASN A 361 -8.70 -10.99 8.61
N ILE A 362 -9.60 -10.10 9.04
CA ILE A 362 -9.50 -9.43 10.36
C ILE A 362 -9.53 -10.47 11.49
N ILE A 363 -10.42 -11.47 11.40
CA ILE A 363 -10.52 -12.56 12.37
C ILE A 363 -9.22 -13.39 12.37
N LEU A 364 -8.70 -13.75 11.19
CA LEU A 364 -7.45 -14.51 11.06
C LEU A 364 -6.25 -13.73 11.61
N ILE A 365 -6.14 -12.43 11.33
CA ILE A 365 -5.10 -11.56 11.89
C ILE A 365 -5.19 -11.55 13.43
N PHE A 366 -6.40 -11.42 13.98
CA PHE A 366 -6.62 -11.46 15.42
C PHE A 366 -6.22 -12.83 16.02
N ALA A 367 -6.59 -13.93 15.37
CA ALA A 367 -6.22 -15.28 15.79
C ALA A 367 -4.69 -15.49 15.77
N LEU A 368 -4.01 -15.04 14.71
CA LEU A 368 -2.55 -15.11 14.60
C LEU A 368 -1.86 -14.29 15.70
N LEU A 369 -2.35 -13.09 16.00
CA LEU A 369 -1.83 -12.26 17.10
C LEU A 369 -2.02 -12.93 18.48
N ARG A 370 -3.07 -13.73 18.65
CA ARG A 370 -3.38 -14.45 19.90
C ARG A 370 -2.65 -15.79 20.05
N SER A 371 -2.17 -16.37 18.95
CA SER A 371 -1.52 -17.70 18.93
C SER A 371 -0.21 -17.80 19.74
N GLY A 372 0.37 -16.67 20.15
CA GLY A 372 1.62 -16.63 20.92
C GLY A 372 2.88 -16.98 20.12
N THR A 373 2.77 -17.15 18.79
CA THR A 373 3.89 -17.57 17.91
C THR A 373 4.80 -16.42 17.48
N LEU A 374 4.59 -15.20 17.98
CA LEU A 374 5.39 -14.04 17.62
C LEU A 374 6.81 -14.17 18.19
N GLN A 375 7.83 -13.97 17.35
CA GLN A 375 9.23 -14.01 17.77
C GLN A 375 9.93 -12.67 17.52
N TYR A 376 10.67 -12.16 18.49
CA TYR A 376 11.28 -10.83 18.39
C TYR A 376 12.77 -10.90 18.06
N THR A 377 13.15 -11.84 17.20
CA THR A 377 14.55 -12.02 16.76
C THR A 377 14.71 -11.51 15.34
N TYR A 378 15.46 -10.42 15.20
CA TYR A 378 15.80 -9.83 13.91
C TYR A 378 17.06 -10.45 13.33
N THR A 379 17.12 -10.51 12.01
CA THR A 379 18.39 -10.78 11.33
C THR A 379 19.14 -9.47 11.17
N GLU A 380 20.45 -9.47 11.42
CA GLU A 380 21.29 -8.28 11.30
C GLU A 380 21.99 -8.24 9.93
N MET A 381 21.25 -7.89 8.87
CA MET A 381 21.85 -7.63 7.55
C MET A 381 21.91 -6.13 7.25
N ASP A 382 23.11 -5.66 6.91
CA ASP A 382 23.37 -4.22 6.71
C ASP A 382 23.52 -3.83 5.24
N LYS A 383 23.63 -4.79 4.30
CA LYS A 383 23.96 -4.49 2.90
C LYS A 383 23.03 -5.17 1.90
N ILE A 384 22.79 -4.46 0.80
CA ILE A 384 22.24 -5.01 -0.42
C ILE A 384 23.39 -5.48 -1.29
N VAL A 385 23.38 -6.76 -1.66
CA VAL A 385 24.33 -7.29 -2.63
C VAL A 385 23.77 -7.07 -4.03
N LEU A 386 24.31 -6.10 -4.76
CA LEU A 386 23.82 -5.69 -6.08
C LEU A 386 23.69 -6.88 -7.05
N LYS A 387 24.68 -7.77 -7.10
CA LYS A 387 24.63 -8.99 -7.94
C LYS A 387 23.41 -9.87 -7.65
N LYS A 388 23.08 -10.05 -6.37
CA LYS A 388 21.88 -10.81 -5.98
C LYS A 388 20.63 -10.08 -6.44
N TRP A 389 20.54 -8.77 -6.23
CA TRP A 389 19.38 -7.99 -6.63
C TRP A 389 19.14 -7.98 -8.14
N LEU A 390 20.19 -7.84 -8.95
CA LEU A 390 20.11 -7.99 -10.40
C LEU A 390 19.60 -9.38 -10.80
N LEU A 391 20.07 -10.43 -10.13
CA LEU A 391 19.56 -11.80 -10.36
C LEU A 391 18.06 -11.93 -10.03
N HIS A 392 17.60 -11.34 -8.92
CA HIS A 392 16.16 -11.36 -8.59
C HIS A 392 15.34 -10.60 -9.64
N LEU A 393 15.83 -9.46 -10.12
CA LEU A 393 15.16 -8.70 -11.17
C LEU A 393 15.06 -9.50 -12.47
N ILE A 394 16.16 -10.10 -12.93
CA ILE A 394 16.18 -10.95 -14.13
C ILE A 394 15.22 -12.13 -13.97
N LEU A 395 15.22 -12.78 -12.80
CA LEU A 395 14.31 -13.89 -12.51
C LEU A 395 12.85 -13.44 -12.60
N VAL A 396 12.50 -12.30 -12.00
CA VAL A 396 11.14 -11.76 -12.07
C VAL A 396 10.75 -11.43 -13.51
N LEU A 397 11.62 -10.76 -14.27
CA LEU A 397 11.35 -10.45 -15.68
C LEU A 397 11.16 -11.72 -16.53
N GLY A 398 11.90 -12.78 -16.26
CA GLY A 398 11.71 -14.09 -16.88
C GLY A 398 10.38 -14.75 -16.51
N VAL A 399 9.99 -14.67 -15.22
CA VAL A 399 8.68 -15.15 -14.76
C VAL A 399 7.55 -14.36 -15.42
N LEU A 400 7.64 -13.04 -15.51
CA LEU A 400 6.63 -12.22 -16.18
C LEU A 400 6.50 -12.58 -17.67
N ALA A 401 7.58 -12.98 -18.34
CA ALA A 401 7.52 -13.43 -19.73
C ALA A 401 6.74 -14.76 -19.82
N ILE A 402 6.98 -15.70 -18.90
CA ILE A 402 6.21 -16.94 -18.82
C ILE A 402 4.73 -16.66 -18.55
N LEU A 403 4.42 -15.75 -17.61
CA LEU A 403 3.04 -15.37 -17.30
C LEU A 403 2.34 -14.71 -18.50
N ALA A 404 3.06 -13.88 -19.27
CA ALA A 404 2.53 -13.28 -20.50
C ALA A 404 2.19 -14.37 -21.54
N VAL A 405 3.08 -15.34 -21.76
CA VAL A 405 2.83 -16.48 -22.67
C VAL A 405 1.61 -17.29 -22.22
N ILE A 406 1.46 -17.53 -20.92
CA ILE A 406 0.29 -18.24 -20.38
C ILE A 406 -0.97 -17.39 -20.60
N ALA A 407 -0.95 -16.10 -20.28
CA ALA A 407 -2.10 -15.22 -20.42
C ALA A 407 -2.65 -15.21 -21.85
N ILE A 408 -1.79 -14.99 -22.84
CA ILE A 408 -2.19 -14.95 -24.26
C ILE A 408 -2.68 -16.31 -24.78
N SER A 409 -2.24 -17.42 -24.17
CA SER A 409 -2.65 -18.77 -24.58
C SER A 409 -4.01 -19.17 -24.00
N VAL A 410 -4.47 -18.49 -22.94
CA VAL A 410 -5.68 -18.87 -22.20
C VAL A 410 -6.93 -18.16 -22.73
N HIS A 411 -6.80 -17.03 -23.42
CA HIS A 411 -7.92 -16.37 -24.08
C HIS A 411 -7.65 -16.09 -25.56
N GLY A 412 -8.60 -16.44 -26.42
CA GLY A 412 -8.64 -15.94 -27.79
C GLY A 412 -9.15 -14.50 -27.81
N ASP A 413 -8.61 -13.69 -28.72
CA ASP A 413 -8.95 -12.29 -29.05
C ASP A 413 -10.07 -11.66 -28.19
N LEU A 414 -9.69 -11.13 -27.02
CA LEU A 414 -10.58 -10.32 -26.17
C LEU A 414 -10.58 -8.83 -26.58
N GLY A 415 -10.13 -8.54 -27.81
CA GLY A 415 -10.21 -7.24 -28.47
C GLY A 415 -9.07 -6.26 -28.15
N ASP A 416 -8.98 -5.24 -29.02
CA ASP A 416 -8.02 -4.13 -29.10
C ASP A 416 -7.66 -3.49 -27.75
N ARG A 417 -6.68 -4.07 -27.08
CA ARG A 417 -6.03 -3.49 -25.89
C ARG A 417 -4.54 -3.30 -26.10
N ASP A 418 -4.12 -3.15 -27.35
CA ASP A 418 -2.72 -3.00 -27.67
C ASP A 418 -2.21 -1.58 -27.38
N ARG A 419 -0.98 -1.54 -26.85
CA ARG A 419 -0.17 -0.33 -26.76
C ARG A 419 0.57 -0.09 -28.07
N PHE A 420 1.09 -1.16 -28.66
CA PHE A 420 1.89 -1.16 -29.88
C PHE A 420 1.16 -1.94 -30.96
N PRO A 421 1.03 -1.39 -32.17
CA PRO A 421 0.42 -2.11 -33.28
C PRO A 421 1.27 -3.33 -33.63
N MET A 422 0.61 -4.47 -33.79
CA MET A 422 1.22 -5.68 -34.34
C MET A 422 1.03 -5.64 -35.86
N ASN A 423 2.10 -5.36 -36.59
CA ASN A 423 2.11 -5.39 -38.07
C ASN A 423 2.21 -6.81 -38.60
#